data_AF-A0A6H1KQK8-F1
#
_entry.id   AF-A0A6H1KQK8-F1
#
_cell.length_a   1.000
_cell.length_b   1.000
_cell.length_c   1.000
_cell.angle_alpha   90.00
_cell.angle_beta   90.00
_cell.angle_gamma   90.00
#
_symmetry.space_group_name_H-M   'P 1'
#
loop_
_entity.id
_entity.type
_entity.pdbx_description
1 polymer ?
#
loop_
_entity_poly.entity_id
_entity_poly.type
_entity_poly.pdbx_seq_one_letter_code
_entity_poly.pdbx_strand_id
1 'polypeptide(L)'
;MNTEKLVRTFVEYFEERDHRRITGSTLLPPPGDSVLFTTSGMHPLTPYLEGRPHPLGRRLVNVQRCLRTTDLEEVGDATHLTVFEMLGTWSLGDYEGSLSLDWGYGLLTDGLGVDPGLLHATVHGGGGDDRTGPDTASLQLWQDRGVPVELTVEDNWWSNGPVGPCGPDSEIFLWSGDTPPQSTPTRDDRWVEVWNHVMMRHRRLEDGSLVPLPQRNVDTGLGLERLASLLGGKSSVFECDVFDPWRRIVPVLWPLDEPSLRLVYDHLRSAIVVLGDGVRPANSERGYVLRRLLRRVLTVLWRDDPSRGLGDLPDELVSHTLDHFRQEVDPGDVRRLLLEEESRFSRLLERGRLVLARSRFRGSLNDEDYQYLHDTHGLPRELVTSLRQE
;
A
#
# COMPACT_ATOMS: atom_id res chain seq x y z
N MET A 1 14.04 -0.25 -14.03
CA MET A 1 15.11 -0.20 -13.00
C MET A 1 14.92 -1.39 -12.06
N ASN A 2 15.96 -2.00 -11.51
CA ASN A 2 15.80 -3.04 -10.47
C ASN A 2 15.42 -2.39 -9.12
N THR A 3 14.47 -3.01 -8.40
CA THR A 3 13.88 -2.46 -7.17
C THR A 3 14.90 -2.31 -6.04
N GLU A 4 15.82 -3.26 -5.85
CA GLU A 4 16.87 -3.16 -4.83
C GLU A 4 17.84 -2.02 -5.11
N LYS A 5 18.20 -1.83 -6.40
CA LYS A 5 19.02 -0.68 -6.82
C LYS A 5 18.30 0.64 -6.50
N LEU A 6 17.00 0.71 -6.75
CA LEU A 6 16.20 1.91 -6.47
C LEU A 6 16.16 2.22 -4.96
N VAL A 7 15.90 1.21 -4.13
CA VAL A 7 15.96 1.31 -2.66
C VAL A 7 17.32 1.84 -2.21
N ARG A 8 18.41 1.24 -2.72
CA ARG A 8 19.77 1.64 -2.36
C ARG A 8 20.04 3.09 -2.75
N THR A 9 19.75 3.47 -3.99
CA THR A 9 19.93 4.84 -4.47
C THR A 9 19.13 5.84 -3.64
N PHE A 10 17.87 5.52 -3.30
CA PHE A 10 17.05 6.37 -2.44
C PHE A 10 17.67 6.55 -1.05
N VAL A 11 18.03 5.46 -0.38
CA VAL A 11 18.57 5.51 0.99
C VAL A 11 19.91 6.25 1.03
N GLU A 12 20.85 5.90 0.14
CA GLU A 12 22.18 6.53 0.07
C GLU A 12 22.06 8.04 -0.21
N TYR A 13 21.17 8.43 -1.13
CA TYR A 13 20.92 9.84 -1.47
C TYR A 13 20.51 10.68 -0.25
N PHE A 14 19.69 10.14 0.64
CA PHE A 14 19.26 10.85 1.85
C PHE A 14 20.26 10.72 3.01
N GLU A 15 21.02 9.63 3.09
CA GLU A 15 22.14 9.51 4.04
C GLU A 15 23.24 10.54 3.77
N GLU A 16 23.54 10.84 2.51
CA GLU A 16 24.42 11.95 2.09
C GLU A 16 23.90 13.34 2.52
N ARG A 17 22.61 13.43 2.87
CA ARG A 17 21.94 14.65 3.37
C ARG A 17 21.66 14.58 4.88
N ASP A 18 22.46 13.78 5.58
CA ASP A 18 22.42 13.56 7.04
C ASP A 18 21.16 12.85 7.57
N HIS A 19 20.36 12.19 6.71
CA HIS A 19 19.27 11.36 7.20
C HIS A 19 19.83 10.08 7.81
N ARG A 20 19.26 9.68 8.94
CA ARG A 20 19.64 8.46 9.63
C ARG A 20 18.65 7.37 9.27
N ARG A 21 19.15 6.26 8.73
CA ARG A 21 18.32 5.11 8.41
C ARG A 21 17.70 4.54 9.68
N ILE A 22 16.37 4.41 9.68
CA ILE A 22 15.62 3.78 10.77
C ILE A 22 15.06 2.42 10.32
N THR A 23 14.74 1.55 11.28
CA THR A 23 14.14 0.25 11.03
C THR A 23 12.66 0.42 10.67
N GLY A 24 12.33 0.30 9.39
CA GLY A 24 10.95 0.15 8.91
C GLY A 24 10.75 -1.28 8.45
N SER A 25 10.20 -2.16 9.29
CA SER A 25 10.15 -3.58 8.92
C SER A 25 9.03 -4.35 9.62
N THR A 26 7.95 -3.69 10.02
CA THR A 26 6.76 -4.43 10.46
C THR A 26 5.48 -3.73 10.00
N LEU A 27 4.53 -4.55 9.57
CA LEU A 27 3.13 -4.20 9.32
C LEU A 27 2.36 -4.01 10.62
N LEU A 28 2.93 -4.38 11.78
CA LEU A 28 2.24 -4.35 13.05
C LEU A 28 2.52 -3.04 13.79
N PRO A 29 1.52 -2.16 13.93
CA PRO A 29 1.68 -1.00 14.78
C PRO A 29 1.77 -1.41 16.26
N PRO A 30 2.33 -0.55 17.13
CA PRO A 30 2.44 -0.81 18.55
C PRO A 30 1.10 -1.17 19.22
N PRO A 31 1.10 -1.93 20.33
CA PRO A 31 -0.13 -2.20 21.07
C PRO A 31 -0.85 -0.92 21.48
N GLY A 32 -2.17 -0.87 21.22
CA GLY A 32 -3.02 0.28 21.54
C GLY A 32 -3.15 1.32 20.42
N ASP A 33 -2.47 1.14 19.28
CA ASP A 33 -2.70 1.94 18.09
C ASP A 33 -4.10 1.67 17.51
N SER A 34 -4.76 2.70 17.00
CA SER A 34 -6.08 2.60 16.35
C SER A 34 -6.04 1.94 14.98
N VAL A 35 -4.87 1.91 14.32
CA VAL A 35 -4.74 1.34 12.97
C VAL A 35 -4.47 -0.17 13.05
N LEU A 36 -5.13 -0.92 12.16
CA LEU A 36 -4.99 -2.37 12.11
C LEU A 36 -3.62 -2.81 11.58
N PHE A 37 -3.13 -2.18 10.51
CA PHE A 37 -1.81 -2.42 9.93
C PHE A 37 -1.12 -1.09 9.66
N THR A 38 0.21 -1.09 9.60
CA THR A 38 0.98 0.07 9.13
C THR A 38 0.64 0.34 7.66
N THR A 39 0.01 1.48 7.34
CA THR A 39 -0.39 1.85 5.96
C THR A 39 0.51 2.94 5.36
N SER A 40 1.35 3.55 6.19
CA SER A 40 2.31 4.61 5.83
C SER A 40 3.58 4.53 6.69
N GLY A 41 4.70 4.99 6.13
CA GLY A 41 5.98 5.19 6.84
C GLY A 41 5.88 6.08 8.08
N MET A 42 4.88 6.96 8.13
CA MET A 42 4.72 7.91 9.22
C MET A 42 4.12 7.30 10.50
N HIS A 43 3.38 6.19 10.43
CA HIS A 43 2.65 5.66 11.61
C HIS A 43 3.57 5.41 12.82
N PRO A 44 4.71 4.68 12.67
CA PRO A 44 5.64 4.46 13.77
C PRO A 44 6.31 5.75 14.27
N LEU A 45 6.25 6.82 13.46
CA LEU A 45 6.87 8.11 13.74
C LEU A 45 5.92 9.15 14.36
N THR A 46 4.63 8.83 14.50
CA THR A 46 3.60 9.72 15.06
C THR A 46 4.05 10.41 16.36
N PRO A 47 4.59 9.70 17.39
CA PRO A 47 5.00 10.37 18.63
C PRO A 47 6.10 11.43 18.41
N TYR A 48 6.98 11.21 17.43
CA TYR A 48 8.09 12.12 17.14
C TYR A 48 7.64 13.30 16.31
N LEU A 49 6.75 13.09 15.34
CA LEU A 49 6.10 14.18 14.60
C LEU A 49 5.34 15.12 15.56
N GLU A 50 4.77 14.57 16.63
CA GLU A 50 4.09 15.31 17.70
C GLU A 50 5.02 16.02 18.70
N GLY A 51 6.35 15.97 18.49
CA GLY A 51 7.33 16.74 19.25
C GLY A 51 8.20 15.92 20.21
N ARG A 52 8.02 14.60 20.29
CA ARG A 52 8.97 13.75 21.02
C ARG A 52 10.31 13.72 20.26
N PRO A 53 11.46 13.90 20.91
CA PRO A 53 12.75 13.71 20.26
C PRO A 53 12.94 12.25 19.82
N HIS A 54 13.40 12.04 18.59
CA HIS A 54 13.77 10.72 18.10
C HIS A 54 15.24 10.41 18.46
N PRO A 55 15.57 9.18 18.93
CA PRO A 55 16.91 8.85 19.41
C PRO A 55 18.02 8.94 18.35
N LEU A 56 17.65 8.80 17.07
CA LEU A 56 18.60 8.90 15.95
C LEU A 56 18.69 10.32 15.37
N GLY A 57 18.07 11.33 15.99
CA GLY A 57 18.12 12.71 15.53
C GLY A 57 16.88 13.13 14.75
N ARG A 58 17.01 14.17 13.93
CA ARG A 58 15.87 14.92 13.37
C ARG A 58 15.62 14.68 11.89
N ARG A 59 16.51 13.96 11.21
CA ARG A 59 16.38 13.59 9.80
C ARG A 59 16.42 12.08 9.69
N LEU A 60 15.36 11.48 9.17
CA LEU A 60 15.21 10.02 9.14
C LEU A 60 14.87 9.54 7.74
N VAL A 61 15.35 8.36 7.35
CA VAL A 61 15.02 7.72 6.08
C VAL A 61 14.70 6.25 6.32
N ASN A 62 13.72 5.68 5.62
CA ASN A 62 13.43 4.26 5.69
C ASN A 62 12.82 3.70 4.41
N VAL A 63 12.66 2.37 4.43
CA VAL A 63 11.77 1.63 3.54
C VAL A 63 10.75 0.96 4.45
N GLN A 64 9.49 1.40 4.41
CA GLN A 64 8.44 0.87 5.26
C GLN A 64 7.58 -0.14 4.49
N ARG A 65 7.33 -1.30 5.10
CA ARG A 65 6.27 -2.20 4.62
C ARG A 65 4.91 -1.61 4.94
N CYS A 66 4.07 -1.49 3.94
CA CYS A 66 2.72 -0.98 4.09
C CYS A 66 1.72 -2.06 3.69
N LEU A 67 0.60 -2.11 4.42
CA LEU A 67 -0.56 -2.90 4.01
C LEU A 67 -1.80 -2.01 4.03
N ARG A 68 -2.46 -1.87 2.89
CA ARG A 68 -3.71 -1.10 2.75
C ARG A 68 -4.88 -2.05 2.50
N THR A 69 -5.82 -2.06 3.45
CA THR A 69 -7.04 -2.87 3.32
C THR A 69 -8.14 -2.17 2.52
N THR A 70 -8.03 -0.86 2.34
CA THR A 70 -8.95 -0.05 1.53
C THR A 70 -8.91 -0.46 0.07
N ASP A 71 -7.74 -0.86 -0.40
CA ASP A 71 -7.45 -1.09 -1.81
C ASP A 71 -7.82 -2.54 -2.22
N LEU A 72 -8.27 -3.38 -1.27
CA LEU A 72 -8.52 -4.82 -1.48
C LEU A 72 -9.51 -5.12 -2.62
N GLU A 73 -10.48 -4.24 -2.87
CA GLU A 73 -11.45 -4.42 -3.95
C GLU A 73 -10.94 -3.95 -5.31
N GLU A 74 -9.91 -3.10 -5.32
CA GLU A 74 -9.27 -2.55 -6.52
C GLU A 74 -8.15 -3.46 -7.03
N VAL A 75 -7.60 -4.32 -6.14
CA VAL A 75 -6.58 -5.30 -6.49
C VAL A 75 -7.05 -6.19 -7.64
N GLY A 76 -6.20 -6.25 -8.68
CA GLY A 76 -6.50 -6.87 -9.97
C GLY A 76 -6.37 -5.87 -11.12
N ASP A 77 -6.39 -4.57 -10.82
CA ASP A 77 -6.07 -3.50 -11.75
C ASP A 77 -4.56 -3.40 -12.05
N ALA A 78 -4.14 -2.29 -12.68
CA ALA A 78 -2.74 -2.10 -13.07
C ALA A 78 -1.87 -1.43 -12.00
N THR A 79 -2.44 -0.83 -10.95
CA THR A 79 -1.77 0.18 -10.12
C THR A 79 -1.82 -0.07 -8.61
N HIS A 80 -2.76 -0.90 -8.13
CA HIS A 80 -2.98 -1.11 -6.69
C HIS A 80 -2.40 -2.44 -6.20
N LEU A 81 -1.78 -2.38 -5.02
CA LEU A 81 -1.24 -3.50 -4.27
C LEU A 81 -1.77 -3.45 -2.84
N THR A 82 -2.12 -4.60 -2.27
CA THR A 82 -2.46 -4.71 -0.86
C THR A 82 -1.21 -4.50 0.01
N VAL A 83 -0.09 -5.15 -0.35
CA VAL A 83 1.20 -5.00 0.33
C VAL A 83 2.21 -4.37 -0.61
N PHE A 84 2.94 -3.37 -0.13
CA PHE A 84 3.94 -2.66 -0.92
C PHE A 84 5.01 -2.04 0.00
N GLU A 85 6.11 -1.57 -0.59
CA GLU A 85 7.11 -0.81 0.14
C GLU A 85 6.98 0.69 -0.14
N MET A 86 6.93 1.48 0.93
CA MET A 86 6.96 2.94 0.88
C MET A 86 8.35 3.43 1.27
N LEU A 87 9.00 4.15 0.36
CA LEU A 87 10.24 4.87 0.60
C LEU A 87 9.90 6.21 1.27
N GLY A 88 10.42 6.44 2.47
CA GLY A 88 10.04 7.59 3.27
C GLY A 88 11.22 8.35 3.85
N THR A 89 11.05 9.66 3.97
CA THR A 89 11.98 10.58 4.62
C THR A 89 11.22 11.50 5.56
N TRP A 90 11.88 11.90 6.65
CA TRP A 90 11.27 12.73 7.67
C TRP A 90 12.20 13.84 8.13
N SER A 91 11.66 15.05 8.17
CA SER A 91 12.20 16.19 8.91
C SER A 91 11.41 16.36 10.21
N LEU A 92 12.06 16.22 11.36
CA LEU A 92 11.48 16.46 12.68
C LEU A 92 11.88 17.85 13.18
N GLY A 93 11.24 18.88 12.60
CA GLY A 93 11.51 20.28 12.89
C GLY A 93 12.79 20.85 12.24
N ASP A 94 13.45 20.14 11.33
CA ASP A 94 14.80 20.46 10.89
C ASP A 94 14.85 21.32 9.63
N TYR A 95 14.31 20.80 8.53
CA TYR A 95 14.11 21.50 7.26
C TYR A 95 12.63 21.54 6.86
N GLU A 96 12.31 22.44 5.93
CA GLU A 96 10.95 22.71 5.45
C GLU A 96 10.65 22.02 4.10
N GLY A 97 9.36 22.00 3.72
CA GLY A 97 8.85 21.30 2.53
C GLY A 97 9.60 21.61 1.23
N SER A 98 9.91 22.88 0.97
CA SER A 98 10.61 23.27 -0.27
C SER A 98 12.00 22.62 -0.42
N LEU A 99 12.75 22.43 0.68
CA LEU A 99 14.03 21.70 0.59
C LEU A 99 13.80 20.20 0.34
N SER A 100 12.74 19.63 0.94
CA SER A 100 12.35 18.24 0.69
C SER A 100 12.03 17.99 -0.77
N LEU A 101 11.21 18.86 -1.36
CA LEU A 101 10.82 18.81 -2.76
C LEU A 101 12.01 19.01 -3.69
N ASP A 102 12.95 19.91 -3.34
CA ASP A 102 14.16 20.13 -4.13
C ASP A 102 15.06 18.88 -4.19
N TRP A 103 15.20 18.20 -3.05
CA TRP A 103 15.85 16.90 -2.98
C TRP A 103 15.08 15.80 -3.71
N GLY A 104 13.75 15.80 -3.63
CA GLY A 104 12.91 14.88 -4.39
C GLY A 104 13.10 15.03 -5.90
N TYR A 105 13.08 16.27 -6.39
CA TYR A 105 13.37 16.62 -7.78
C TYR A 105 14.75 16.14 -8.20
N GLY A 106 15.80 16.50 -7.45
CA GLY A 106 17.17 16.10 -7.77
C GLY A 106 17.39 14.59 -7.74
N LEU A 107 16.70 13.85 -6.86
CA LEU A 107 16.75 12.39 -6.88
C LEU A 107 16.13 11.83 -8.16
N LEU A 108 14.94 12.31 -8.54
CA LEU A 108 14.25 11.84 -9.74
C LEU A 108 15.05 12.17 -11.01
N THR A 109 15.50 13.41 -11.16
CA THR A 109 16.20 13.85 -12.38
C THR A 109 17.64 13.36 -12.42
N ASP A 110 18.47 13.75 -11.45
CA ASP A 110 19.91 13.49 -11.50
C ASP A 110 20.25 12.09 -11.00
N GLY A 111 19.55 11.62 -9.96
CA GLY A 111 19.79 10.31 -9.35
C GLY A 111 19.21 9.14 -10.15
N LEU A 112 18.02 9.30 -10.72
CA LEU A 112 17.28 8.25 -11.42
C LEU A 112 17.16 8.47 -12.93
N GLY A 113 17.56 9.64 -13.44
CA GLY A 113 17.57 9.94 -14.88
C GLY A 113 16.20 10.25 -15.47
N VAL A 114 15.24 10.67 -14.66
CA VAL A 114 13.91 11.07 -15.15
C VAL A 114 14.02 12.36 -15.94
N ASP A 115 13.45 12.37 -17.16
CA ASP A 115 13.32 13.58 -17.95
C ASP A 115 12.38 14.57 -17.23
N PRO A 116 12.84 15.81 -16.91
CA PRO A 116 12.00 16.84 -16.30
C PRO A 116 10.70 17.13 -17.06
N GLY A 117 10.67 16.91 -18.39
CA GLY A 117 9.46 17.06 -19.21
C GLY A 117 8.37 16.02 -18.93
N LEU A 118 8.68 14.98 -18.15
CA LEU A 118 7.74 13.94 -17.69
C LEU A 118 7.30 14.16 -16.23
N LEU A 119 7.67 15.28 -15.63
CA LEU A 119 7.27 15.65 -14.28
C LEU A 119 6.08 16.62 -14.31
N HIS A 120 5.19 16.46 -13.34
CA HIS A 120 4.20 17.46 -12.97
C HIS A 120 4.10 17.48 -11.45
N ALA A 121 3.78 18.63 -10.87
CA ALA A 121 3.52 18.74 -9.44
C ALA A 121 2.10 19.20 -9.15
N THR A 122 1.58 18.82 -7.99
CA THR A 122 0.40 19.46 -7.38
C THR A 122 0.83 20.16 -6.09
N VAL A 123 0.18 21.27 -5.76
CA VAL A 123 0.47 22.06 -4.56
C VAL A 123 -0.84 22.52 -3.94
N HIS A 124 -0.90 22.52 -2.60
CA HIS A 124 -2.04 23.07 -1.87
C HIS A 124 -2.29 24.56 -2.21
N GLY A 125 -3.40 24.83 -2.89
CA GLY A 125 -3.81 26.15 -3.38
C GLY A 125 -4.52 27.04 -2.35
N GLY A 126 -4.79 26.51 -1.15
CA GLY A 126 -5.55 27.20 -0.10
C GLY A 126 -7.06 27.10 -0.30
N GLY A 127 -7.79 26.90 0.80
CA GLY A 127 -9.25 26.70 0.81
C GLY A 127 -10.04 27.85 1.47
N GLY A 128 -11.32 27.95 1.14
CA GLY A 128 -12.25 29.01 1.56
C GLY A 128 -12.62 29.05 3.06
N ASP A 129 -11.97 28.25 3.92
CA ASP A 129 -12.18 28.24 5.37
C ASP A 129 -10.96 28.73 6.20
N ASP A 130 -9.99 29.39 5.55
CA ASP A 130 -8.95 30.23 6.17
C ASP A 130 -7.91 29.48 7.04
N ARG A 131 -7.91 28.15 7.09
CA ARG A 131 -7.07 27.39 8.05
C ARG A 131 -5.57 27.35 7.69
N THR A 132 -5.26 27.31 6.40
CA THR A 132 -3.89 27.40 5.86
C THR A 132 -3.95 28.06 4.49
N GLY A 133 -3.28 29.19 4.31
CA GLY A 133 -3.15 29.82 2.99
C GLY A 133 -2.45 28.91 1.97
N PRO A 134 -2.36 29.33 0.70
CA PRO A 134 -1.65 28.59 -0.33
C PRO A 134 -0.19 28.31 0.07
N ASP A 135 0.32 27.15 -0.32
CA ASP A 135 1.74 26.83 -0.13
C ASP A 135 2.59 27.49 -1.23
N THR A 136 2.88 28.77 -1.01
CA THR A 136 3.66 29.59 -1.93
C THR A 136 5.13 29.17 -2.02
N ALA A 137 5.66 28.50 -0.99
CA ALA A 137 7.06 28.06 -0.99
C ALA A 137 7.28 26.90 -1.96
N SER A 138 6.38 25.91 -1.96
CA SER A 138 6.42 24.79 -2.90
C SER A 138 6.10 25.25 -4.33
N LEU A 139 5.12 26.15 -4.49
CA LEU A 139 4.81 26.74 -5.80
C LEU A 139 6.02 27.46 -6.41
N GLN A 140 6.70 28.31 -5.63
CA GLN A 140 7.88 29.04 -6.12
C GLN A 140 9.01 28.09 -6.51
N LEU A 141 9.29 27.07 -5.69
CA LEU A 141 10.30 26.07 -6.01
C LEU A 141 10.04 25.41 -7.37
N TRP A 142 8.82 24.95 -7.61
CA TRP A 142 8.50 24.27 -8.86
C TRP A 142 8.59 25.20 -10.07
N GLN A 143 8.21 26.48 -9.92
CA GLN A 143 8.43 27.50 -10.94
C GLN A 143 9.91 27.69 -11.24
N ASP A 144 10.77 27.75 -10.21
CA ASP A 144 12.21 27.89 -10.37
C ASP A 144 12.85 26.67 -11.06
N ARG A 145 12.28 25.47 -10.84
CA ARG A 145 12.68 24.21 -11.51
C ARG A 145 12.06 24.03 -12.89
N GLY A 146 11.14 24.89 -13.31
CA GLY A 146 10.43 24.79 -14.57
C GLY A 146 9.48 23.59 -14.67
N VAL A 147 9.05 23.04 -13.53
CA VAL A 147 8.08 21.92 -13.47
C VAL A 147 6.67 22.50 -13.51
N PRO A 148 5.77 22.01 -14.38
CA PRO A 148 4.36 22.41 -14.38
C PRO A 148 3.68 22.10 -13.04
N VAL A 149 2.84 23.03 -12.57
CA VAL A 149 2.14 22.92 -11.27
C VAL A 149 0.64 23.11 -11.45
N GLU A 150 -0.13 22.24 -10.81
CA GLU A 150 -1.56 22.38 -10.61
C GLU A 150 -1.85 22.71 -9.13
N LEU A 151 -2.70 23.71 -8.87
CA LEU A 151 -3.13 24.02 -7.52
C LEU A 151 -4.40 23.25 -7.20
N THR A 152 -4.39 22.44 -6.16
CA THR A 152 -5.57 21.72 -5.66
C THR A 152 -5.81 22.05 -4.18
N VAL A 153 -6.97 21.69 -3.62
CA VAL A 153 -7.28 21.96 -2.21
C VAL A 153 -7.48 20.66 -1.45
N GLU A 154 -8.50 19.89 -1.83
CA GLU A 154 -8.85 18.63 -1.16
C GLU A 154 -7.80 17.54 -1.44
N ASP A 155 -7.31 17.44 -2.67
CA ASP A 155 -6.31 16.44 -3.05
C ASP A 155 -4.94 16.74 -2.42
N ASN A 156 -4.63 18.02 -2.17
CA ASN A 156 -3.40 18.43 -1.50
C ASN A 156 -3.56 18.71 0.00
N TRP A 157 -4.26 17.82 0.71
CA TRP A 157 -4.34 17.84 2.16
C TRP A 157 -4.25 16.43 2.74
N TRP A 158 -3.16 16.14 3.45
CA TRP A 158 -2.95 14.83 4.05
C TRP A 158 -3.27 14.82 5.55
N SER A 159 -3.90 13.75 6.04
CA SER A 159 -4.22 13.57 7.47
C SER A 159 -3.97 12.14 7.94
N ASN A 160 -3.40 11.99 9.15
CA ASN A 160 -3.23 10.69 9.80
C ASN A 160 -4.55 10.22 10.41
N GLY A 161 -5.48 9.79 9.55
CA GLY A 161 -6.82 9.41 9.97
C GLY A 161 -7.68 10.61 10.43
N PRO A 162 -8.80 10.34 11.15
CA PRO A 162 -9.76 11.38 11.54
C PRO A 162 -9.24 12.32 12.64
N VAL A 163 -8.25 11.88 13.42
CA VAL A 163 -7.61 12.63 14.52
C VAL A 163 -6.12 12.34 14.49
N GLY A 164 -5.29 13.39 14.57
CA GLY A 164 -3.84 13.22 14.53
C GLY A 164 -3.12 14.28 13.70
N PRO A 165 -1.80 14.10 13.46
CA PRO A 165 -1.01 15.01 12.63
C PRO A 165 -1.54 15.10 11.20
N CYS A 166 -1.57 16.32 10.65
CA CYS A 166 -2.03 16.61 9.31
C CYS A 166 -1.41 17.91 8.78
N GLY A 167 -1.55 18.15 7.48
CA GLY A 167 -1.15 19.41 6.86
C GLY A 167 -1.29 19.42 5.35
N PRO A 168 -1.00 20.57 4.72
CA PRO A 168 -0.90 20.66 3.27
C PRO A 168 0.26 19.80 2.78
N ASP A 169 0.19 19.38 1.53
CA ASP A 169 1.26 18.66 0.86
C ASP A 169 1.53 19.23 -0.55
N SER A 170 2.56 18.68 -1.17
CA SER A 170 2.82 18.79 -2.60
C SER A 170 3.22 17.42 -3.11
N GLU A 171 2.61 17.01 -4.22
CA GLU A 171 2.83 15.68 -4.80
C GLU A 171 3.54 15.81 -6.13
N ILE A 172 4.36 14.80 -6.44
CA ILE A 172 5.11 14.68 -7.70
C ILE A 172 4.48 13.56 -8.51
N PHE A 173 4.17 13.86 -9.76
CA PHE A 173 3.59 12.95 -10.74
C PHE A 173 4.58 12.66 -11.85
N LEU A 174 4.56 11.41 -12.32
CA LEU A 174 5.25 11.00 -13.54
C LEU A 174 4.25 10.67 -14.64
N TRP A 175 4.59 11.09 -15.85
CA TRP A 175 3.81 10.73 -17.03
C TRP A 175 4.06 9.28 -17.46
N SER A 176 2.99 8.50 -17.60
CA SER A 176 3.02 7.09 -18.03
C SER A 176 2.56 6.87 -19.48
N GLY A 177 2.15 7.93 -20.19
CA GLY A 177 1.61 7.84 -21.55
C GLY A 177 2.66 7.80 -22.66
N ASP A 178 2.29 7.20 -23.79
CA ASP A 178 3.18 7.06 -24.97
C ASP A 178 3.38 8.35 -25.79
N THR A 179 2.59 9.39 -25.50
CA THR A 179 2.64 10.70 -26.16
C THR A 179 3.09 11.77 -25.18
N PRO A 180 3.72 12.88 -25.58
CA PRO A 180 4.01 13.98 -24.68
C PRO A 180 2.76 14.44 -23.89
N PRO A 181 2.89 14.80 -22.61
CA PRO A 181 1.76 15.22 -21.80
C PRO A 181 1.15 16.54 -22.32
N GLN A 182 -0.17 16.63 -22.31
CA GLN A 182 -0.94 17.83 -22.73
C GLN A 182 -2.02 18.23 -21.71
N SER A 183 -2.08 17.54 -20.57
CA SER A 183 -3.11 17.69 -19.53
C SER A 183 -2.45 17.79 -18.15
N THR A 184 -3.25 17.96 -17.10
CA THR A 184 -2.81 18.02 -15.70
C THR A 184 -3.19 16.75 -14.94
N PRO A 185 -2.59 16.48 -13.77
CA PRO A 185 -2.88 15.29 -12.97
C PRO A 185 -4.35 15.04 -12.69
N THR A 186 -5.13 16.08 -12.34
CA THR A 186 -6.57 15.89 -12.01
C THR A 186 -7.46 15.56 -13.21
N ARG A 187 -6.90 15.57 -14.43
CA ARG A 187 -7.66 15.43 -15.68
C ARG A 187 -7.22 14.25 -16.54
N ASP A 188 -6.15 13.55 -16.17
CA ASP A 188 -5.58 12.48 -16.98
C ASP A 188 -4.86 11.47 -16.08
N ASP A 189 -5.45 10.28 -15.92
CA ASP A 189 -4.94 9.19 -15.07
C ASP A 189 -3.57 8.65 -15.52
N ARG A 190 -3.08 9.07 -16.69
CA ARG A 190 -1.71 8.76 -17.14
C ARG A 190 -0.66 9.54 -16.34
N TRP A 191 -1.04 10.61 -15.64
CA TRP A 191 -0.22 11.19 -14.59
C TRP A 191 -0.33 10.34 -13.34
N VAL A 192 0.74 9.64 -13.01
CA VAL A 192 0.77 8.73 -11.86
C VAL A 192 1.51 9.41 -10.72
N GLU A 193 0.83 9.58 -9.59
CA GLU A 193 1.42 10.08 -8.35
C GLU A 193 2.52 9.12 -7.88
N VAL A 194 3.76 9.60 -7.77
CA VAL A 194 4.89 8.79 -7.32
C VAL A 194 5.40 9.14 -5.95
N TRP A 195 5.24 10.40 -5.52
CA TRP A 195 5.83 10.88 -4.29
C TRP A 195 5.02 12.03 -3.69
N ASN A 196 4.49 11.82 -2.48
CA ASN A 196 3.84 12.87 -1.71
C ASN A 196 4.82 13.42 -0.65
N HIS A 197 4.92 14.75 -0.56
CA HIS A 197 5.64 15.47 0.48
C HIS A 197 4.67 16.28 1.35
N VAL A 198 4.36 15.75 2.54
CA VAL A 198 3.43 16.35 3.49
C VAL A 198 4.16 17.32 4.42
N MET A 199 3.71 18.57 4.42
CA MET A 199 4.12 19.58 5.38
C MET A 199 3.23 19.47 6.63
N MET A 200 3.60 18.59 7.55
CA MET A 200 2.87 18.37 8.80
C MET A 200 2.95 19.61 9.70
N ARG A 201 1.83 20.33 9.81
CA ARG A 201 1.73 21.60 10.56
C ARG A 201 0.73 21.56 11.71
N HIS A 202 -0.29 20.72 11.61
CA HIS A 202 -1.42 20.73 12.52
C HIS A 202 -1.65 19.36 13.13
N ARG A 203 -2.34 19.35 14.26
CA ARG A 203 -3.04 18.18 14.79
C ARG A 203 -4.53 18.44 14.67
N ARG A 204 -5.25 17.52 14.04
CA ARG A 204 -6.71 17.48 14.03
C ARG A 204 -7.21 16.88 15.34
N LEU A 205 -8.13 17.56 16.01
CA LEU A 205 -8.81 17.10 17.22
C LEU A 205 -10.11 16.36 16.87
N GLU A 206 -10.73 15.70 17.85
CA GLU A 206 -11.99 14.95 17.68
C GLU A 206 -13.16 15.81 17.17
N ASP A 207 -13.17 17.11 17.50
CA ASP A 207 -14.18 18.06 17.03
C ASP A 207 -13.88 18.61 15.62
N GLY A 208 -12.81 18.13 14.98
CA GLY A 208 -12.36 18.56 13.65
C GLY A 208 -11.59 19.89 13.64
N SER A 209 -11.36 20.51 14.80
CA SER A 209 -10.51 21.70 14.91
C SER A 209 -9.03 21.34 14.69
N LEU A 210 -8.27 22.31 14.18
CA LEU A 210 -6.84 22.18 13.91
C LEU A 210 -6.05 22.99 14.92
N VAL A 211 -5.11 22.35 15.62
CA VAL A 211 -4.15 23.03 16.51
C VAL A 211 -2.74 22.91 15.94
N PRO A 212 -1.89 23.95 16.04
CA PRO A 212 -0.52 23.86 15.57
C PRO A 212 0.28 22.75 16.27
N LEU A 213 1.10 22.03 15.51
CA LEU A 213 2.11 21.13 16.07
C LEU A 213 3.24 21.94 16.73
N PRO A 214 3.92 21.40 17.76
CA PRO A 214 5.02 22.10 18.43
C PRO A 214 6.25 22.30 17.54
N GLN A 215 6.33 21.55 16.44
CA GLN A 215 7.39 21.64 15.46
C GLN A 215 6.84 21.46 14.05
N ARG A 216 7.58 22.00 13.09
CA ARG A 216 7.28 22.00 11.67
C ARG A 216 7.96 20.82 11.01
N ASN A 217 7.19 19.78 10.67
CA ASN A 217 7.77 18.56 10.11
C ASN A 217 7.57 18.47 8.61
N VAL A 218 8.34 17.56 8.00
CA VAL A 218 8.09 17.02 6.67
C VAL A 218 8.00 15.52 6.79
N ASP A 219 6.99 14.93 6.16
CA ASP A 219 6.78 13.50 6.00
C ASP A 219 6.66 13.22 4.50
N THR A 220 7.40 12.25 3.97
CA THR A 220 7.31 11.91 2.56
C THR A 220 6.99 10.44 2.37
N GLY A 221 6.18 10.11 1.37
CA GLY A 221 5.90 8.74 0.96
C GLY A 221 6.04 8.56 -0.54
N LEU A 222 6.92 7.65 -0.96
CA LEU A 222 7.11 7.26 -2.36
C LEU A 222 6.84 5.76 -2.51
N GLY A 223 5.98 5.40 -3.46
CA GLY A 223 5.65 3.99 -3.73
C GLY A 223 6.74 3.30 -4.54
N LEU A 224 7.43 2.31 -3.95
CA LEU A 224 8.58 1.64 -4.57
C LEU A 224 8.22 0.95 -5.88
N GLU A 225 7.23 0.05 -5.86
CA GLU A 225 6.81 -0.75 -7.00
C GLU A 225 6.24 0.13 -8.12
N ARG A 226 5.53 1.19 -7.74
CA ARG A 226 4.96 2.17 -8.66
C ARG A 226 6.07 2.92 -9.42
N LEU A 227 7.04 3.48 -8.70
CA LEU A 227 8.16 4.18 -9.32
C LEU A 227 9.01 3.22 -10.17
N ALA A 228 9.32 2.02 -9.66
CA ALA A 228 10.13 1.04 -10.39
C ALA A 228 9.48 0.63 -11.72
N SER A 229 8.15 0.50 -11.74
CA SER A 229 7.37 0.17 -12.93
C SER A 229 7.42 1.30 -13.96
N LEU A 230 7.17 2.55 -13.53
CA LEU A 230 7.23 3.72 -14.40
C LEU A 230 8.63 3.93 -15.01
N LEU A 231 9.68 3.83 -14.20
CA LEU A 231 11.07 3.90 -14.68
C LEU A 231 11.46 2.70 -15.57
N GLY A 232 10.69 1.61 -15.51
CA GLY A 232 10.82 0.46 -16.40
C GLY A 232 10.03 0.59 -17.70
N GLY A 233 9.29 1.68 -17.91
CA GLY A 233 8.35 1.84 -19.02
C GLY A 233 7.23 0.79 -18.98
N LYS A 234 6.81 0.38 -17.78
CA LYS A 234 5.78 -0.64 -17.56
C LYS A 234 4.43 0.01 -17.30
N SER A 235 3.37 -0.59 -17.81
CA SER A 235 2.01 -0.09 -17.63
C SER A 235 1.33 -0.66 -16.39
N SER A 236 1.95 -1.62 -15.71
CA SER A 236 1.44 -2.21 -14.47
C SER A 236 2.49 -2.40 -13.40
N VAL A 237 2.10 -2.19 -12.13
CA VAL A 237 2.91 -2.51 -10.94
C VAL A 237 3.30 -3.99 -10.86
N PHE A 238 2.49 -4.87 -11.45
CA PHE A 238 2.76 -6.31 -11.52
C PHE A 238 3.87 -6.67 -12.52
N GLU A 239 4.29 -5.74 -13.37
CA GLU A 239 5.45 -5.90 -14.26
C GLU A 239 6.78 -5.47 -13.62
N CYS A 240 6.73 -4.97 -12.39
CA CYS A 240 7.94 -4.73 -11.58
C CYS A 240 8.75 -6.03 -11.41
N ASP A 241 10.07 -5.90 -11.24
CA ASP A 241 11.00 -7.04 -11.13
C ASP A 241 10.73 -7.92 -9.90
N VAL A 242 10.18 -7.34 -8.83
CA VAL A 242 9.76 -8.10 -7.64
C VAL A 242 8.70 -9.16 -7.95
N PHE A 243 7.95 -8.99 -9.04
CA PHE A 243 6.96 -9.95 -9.52
C PHE A 243 7.50 -10.90 -10.60
N ASP A 244 8.76 -10.77 -11.05
CA ASP A 244 9.32 -11.63 -12.10
C ASP A 244 9.20 -13.13 -11.77
N PRO A 245 9.56 -13.62 -10.57
CA PRO A 245 9.40 -15.03 -10.23
C PRO A 245 7.93 -15.46 -10.22
N TRP A 246 7.05 -14.60 -9.70
CA TRP A 246 5.60 -14.83 -9.63
C TRP A 246 5.00 -14.96 -11.04
N ARG A 247 5.29 -14.01 -11.94
CA ARG A 247 4.82 -14.01 -13.34
C ARG A 247 5.37 -15.18 -14.16
N ARG A 248 6.54 -15.69 -13.81
CA ARG A 248 7.15 -16.86 -14.47
C ARG A 248 6.50 -18.18 -14.04
N ILE A 249 6.20 -18.32 -12.75
CA ILE A 249 5.83 -19.61 -12.14
C ILE A 249 4.31 -19.79 -12.10
N VAL A 250 3.57 -18.79 -11.60
CA VAL A 250 2.16 -18.95 -11.26
C VAL A 250 1.25 -19.22 -12.45
N PRO A 251 1.41 -18.58 -13.64
CA PRO A 251 0.57 -18.90 -14.80
C PRO A 251 0.70 -20.35 -15.29
N VAL A 252 1.84 -21.00 -15.03
CA VAL A 252 2.07 -22.41 -15.37
C VAL A 252 1.38 -23.33 -14.37
N LEU A 253 1.38 -22.96 -13.08
CA LEU A 253 0.69 -23.69 -12.02
C LEU A 253 -0.83 -23.56 -12.15
N TRP A 254 -1.31 -22.33 -12.36
CA TRP A 254 -2.71 -21.97 -12.38
C TRP A 254 -3.00 -21.11 -13.62
N PRO A 255 -3.50 -21.72 -14.71
CA PRO A 255 -3.88 -20.99 -15.92
C PRO A 255 -5.16 -20.19 -15.66
N LEU A 256 -4.99 -18.94 -15.28
CA LEU A 256 -6.05 -17.99 -14.95
C LEU A 256 -6.01 -16.80 -15.92
N ASP A 257 -7.09 -16.04 -15.99
CA ASP A 257 -7.11 -14.75 -16.68
C ASP A 257 -6.26 -13.70 -15.95
N GLU A 258 -5.81 -12.68 -16.68
CA GLU A 258 -4.84 -11.69 -16.19
C GLU A 258 -5.25 -10.98 -14.88
N PRO A 259 -6.50 -10.51 -14.70
CA PRO A 259 -6.92 -9.91 -13.42
C PRO A 259 -6.86 -10.90 -12.26
N SER A 260 -7.26 -12.16 -12.48
CA SER A 260 -7.19 -13.23 -11.47
C SER A 260 -5.74 -13.57 -11.12
N LEU A 261 -4.83 -13.59 -12.10
CA LEU A 261 -3.39 -13.77 -11.84
C LEU A 261 -2.84 -12.67 -10.95
N ARG A 262 -3.15 -11.41 -11.25
CA ARG A 262 -2.74 -10.24 -10.44
C ARG A 262 -3.25 -10.32 -9.01
N LEU A 263 -4.52 -10.68 -8.84
CA LEU A 263 -5.11 -10.92 -7.52
C LEU A 263 -4.33 -12.01 -6.75
N VAL A 264 -4.03 -13.13 -7.41
CA VAL A 264 -3.25 -14.22 -6.80
C VAL A 264 -1.85 -13.76 -6.41
N TYR A 265 -1.15 -13.01 -7.28
CA TYR A 265 0.19 -12.48 -6.98
C TYR A 265 0.16 -11.59 -5.75
N ASP A 266 -0.76 -10.62 -5.73
CA ASP A 266 -0.87 -9.64 -4.65
C ASP A 266 -1.27 -10.30 -3.32
N HIS A 267 -2.36 -11.06 -3.32
CA HIS A 267 -2.93 -11.58 -2.08
C HIS A 267 -2.06 -12.67 -1.44
N LEU A 268 -1.39 -13.51 -2.25
CA LEU A 268 -0.44 -14.48 -1.69
C LEU A 268 0.80 -13.80 -1.13
N ARG A 269 1.37 -12.82 -1.84
CA ARG A 269 2.48 -12.01 -1.29
C ARG A 269 2.08 -11.35 0.02
N SER A 270 0.91 -10.72 0.04
CA SER A 270 0.35 -10.07 1.24
C SER A 270 0.15 -11.03 2.39
N ALA A 271 -0.41 -12.21 2.13
CA ALA A 271 -0.60 -13.23 3.15
C ALA A 271 0.73 -13.75 3.71
N ILE A 272 1.74 -13.96 2.84
CA ILE A 272 3.10 -14.35 3.24
C ILE A 272 3.70 -13.29 4.18
N VAL A 273 3.61 -12.01 3.82
CA VAL A 273 4.16 -10.92 4.65
C VAL A 273 3.43 -10.81 5.98
N VAL A 274 2.10 -10.88 5.99
CA VAL A 274 1.30 -10.83 7.21
C VAL A 274 1.63 -12.01 8.14
N LEU A 275 1.80 -13.22 7.60
CA LEU A 275 2.23 -14.40 8.35
C LEU A 275 3.66 -14.25 8.90
N GLY A 276 4.56 -13.68 8.11
CA GLY A 276 5.95 -13.43 8.48
C GLY A 276 6.10 -12.41 9.60
N ASP A 277 5.16 -11.46 9.73
CA ASP A 277 5.10 -10.55 10.88
C ASP A 277 4.37 -11.16 12.09
N GLY A 278 4.07 -12.46 12.06
CA GLY A 278 3.56 -13.20 13.21
C GLY A 278 2.03 -13.23 13.33
N VAL A 279 1.29 -12.65 12.39
CA VAL A 279 -0.19 -12.75 12.38
C VAL A 279 -0.59 -14.19 12.06
N ARG A 280 -1.71 -14.64 12.61
CA ARG A 280 -2.29 -15.96 12.36
C ARG A 280 -3.74 -15.81 11.92
N PRO A 281 -4.28 -16.70 11.06
CA PRO A 281 -5.68 -16.65 10.65
C PRO A 281 -6.62 -16.72 11.85
N ALA A 282 -7.56 -15.77 11.94
CA ALA A 282 -8.51 -15.64 13.05
C ALA A 282 -9.86 -15.11 12.57
N ASN A 283 -10.86 -15.10 13.45
CA ASN A 283 -12.22 -14.61 13.13
C ASN A 283 -12.34 -13.07 13.24
N SER A 284 -11.33 -12.39 13.76
CA SER A 284 -11.36 -10.95 14.04
C SER A 284 -10.04 -10.27 13.68
N GLU A 285 -10.08 -8.94 13.58
CA GLU A 285 -8.92 -8.06 13.43
C GLU A 285 -7.97 -8.49 12.29
N ARG A 286 -6.65 -8.46 12.52
CA ARG A 286 -5.61 -8.77 11.54
C ARG A 286 -5.74 -10.19 10.99
N GLY A 287 -6.11 -11.14 11.85
CA GLY A 287 -6.29 -12.53 11.45
C GLY A 287 -7.49 -12.74 10.53
N TYR A 288 -8.52 -11.90 10.64
CA TYR A 288 -9.64 -11.90 9.69
C TYR A 288 -9.22 -11.39 8.31
N VAL A 289 -8.42 -10.32 8.25
CA VAL A 289 -7.88 -9.80 6.99
C VAL A 289 -7.04 -10.87 6.28
N LEU A 290 -6.10 -11.50 7.00
CA LEU A 290 -5.29 -12.60 6.48
C LEU A 290 -6.15 -13.72 5.90
N ARG A 291 -7.18 -14.13 6.63
CA ARG A 291 -8.14 -15.13 6.15
C ARG A 291 -8.85 -14.69 4.88
N ARG A 292 -9.30 -13.43 4.83
CA ARG A 292 -10.02 -12.88 3.66
C ARG A 292 -9.15 -12.94 2.40
N LEU A 293 -7.87 -12.56 2.51
CA LEU A 293 -6.89 -12.66 1.42
C LEU A 293 -6.76 -14.09 0.90
N LEU A 294 -6.48 -15.05 1.80
CA LEU A 294 -6.28 -16.45 1.44
C LEU A 294 -7.53 -17.07 0.81
N ARG A 295 -8.71 -16.75 1.35
CA ARG A 295 -9.97 -17.30 0.84
C ARG A 295 -10.37 -16.70 -0.51
N ARG A 296 -10.06 -15.43 -0.79
CA ARG A 296 -10.24 -14.84 -2.13
C ARG A 296 -9.39 -15.57 -3.16
N VAL A 297 -8.11 -15.85 -2.84
CA VAL A 297 -7.23 -16.65 -3.69
C VAL A 297 -7.82 -18.04 -3.93
N LEU A 298 -8.17 -18.77 -2.87
CA LEU A 298 -8.70 -20.12 -2.97
C LEU A 298 -10.01 -20.18 -3.78
N THR A 299 -10.90 -19.20 -3.62
CA THR A 299 -12.13 -19.09 -4.43
C THR A 299 -11.81 -18.93 -5.92
N VAL A 300 -10.80 -18.14 -6.28
CA VAL A 300 -10.34 -18.00 -7.67
C VAL A 300 -9.75 -19.31 -8.19
N LEU A 301 -8.90 -19.98 -7.40
CA LEU A 301 -8.27 -21.23 -7.81
C LEU A 301 -9.29 -22.34 -8.05
N TRP A 302 -10.25 -22.49 -7.14
CA TRP A 302 -11.23 -23.58 -7.15
C TRP A 302 -12.39 -23.38 -8.12
N ARG A 303 -12.60 -22.16 -8.63
CA ARG A 303 -13.69 -21.84 -9.57
C ARG A 303 -13.69 -22.76 -10.77
N ASP A 304 -12.51 -22.96 -11.37
CA ASP A 304 -12.36 -23.71 -12.62
C ASP A 304 -11.79 -25.12 -12.38
N ASP A 305 -11.06 -25.33 -11.29
CA ASP A 305 -10.47 -26.63 -10.93
C ASP A 305 -10.32 -26.78 -9.40
N PRO A 306 -11.17 -27.60 -8.74
CA PRO A 306 -11.14 -27.77 -7.29
C PRO A 306 -9.92 -28.57 -6.79
N SER A 307 -9.08 -29.11 -7.68
CA SER A 307 -7.86 -29.82 -7.28
C SER A 307 -6.67 -28.90 -7.00
N ARG A 308 -6.72 -27.64 -7.46
CA ARG A 308 -5.69 -26.63 -7.21
C ARG A 308 -5.65 -26.26 -5.73
N GLY A 309 -4.45 -25.98 -5.20
CA GLY A 309 -4.32 -25.60 -3.79
C GLY A 309 -3.06 -24.82 -3.50
N LEU A 310 -2.95 -24.27 -2.29
CA LEU A 310 -1.73 -23.56 -1.86
C LEU A 310 -0.57 -24.54 -1.67
N GLY A 311 -0.84 -25.85 -1.63
CA GLY A 311 0.16 -26.92 -1.71
C GLY A 311 1.02 -26.88 -2.96
N ASP A 312 0.49 -26.35 -4.06
CA ASP A 312 1.20 -26.24 -5.34
C ASP A 312 2.21 -25.07 -5.34
N LEU A 313 2.10 -24.14 -4.38
CA LEU A 313 2.97 -22.97 -4.30
C LEU A 313 4.41 -23.38 -3.93
N PRO A 314 5.42 -23.09 -4.79
CA PRO A 314 6.80 -23.47 -4.53
C PRO A 314 7.42 -22.65 -3.39
N ASP A 315 8.35 -23.28 -2.65
CA ASP A 315 9.09 -22.63 -1.56
C ASP A 315 9.90 -21.42 -2.05
N GLU A 316 10.31 -21.40 -3.32
CA GLU A 316 11.00 -20.27 -3.95
C GLU A 316 10.16 -18.99 -3.88
N LEU A 317 8.85 -19.04 -4.12
CA LEU A 317 8.00 -17.83 -4.10
C LEU A 317 7.76 -17.31 -2.68
N VAL A 318 7.67 -18.22 -1.71
CA VAL A 318 7.56 -17.87 -0.28
C VAL A 318 8.85 -17.19 0.17
N SER A 319 10.01 -17.82 -0.10
CA SER A 319 11.32 -17.31 0.27
C SER A 319 11.61 -15.97 -0.41
N HIS A 320 11.40 -15.87 -1.72
CA HIS A 320 11.55 -14.62 -2.49
C HIS A 320 10.76 -13.47 -1.90
N THR A 321 9.51 -13.72 -1.47
CA THR A 321 8.67 -12.68 -0.87
C THR A 321 9.18 -12.28 0.51
N LEU A 322 9.52 -13.24 1.37
CA LEU A 322 10.07 -12.97 2.69
C LEU A 322 11.39 -12.19 2.60
N ASP A 323 12.28 -12.58 1.69
CA ASP A 323 13.56 -11.94 1.44
C ASP A 323 13.38 -10.49 0.96
N HIS A 324 12.52 -10.28 -0.04
CA HIS A 324 12.22 -8.94 -0.56
C HIS A 324 11.74 -8.00 0.55
N PHE A 325 10.83 -8.48 1.41
CA PHE A 325 10.35 -7.72 2.54
C PHE A 325 11.29 -7.74 3.74
N ARG A 326 12.41 -8.49 3.73
CA ARG A 326 13.40 -8.55 4.83
C ARG A 326 12.83 -9.19 6.11
N GLN A 327 12.11 -10.31 5.96
CA GLN A 327 11.50 -11.06 7.06
C GLN A 327 12.32 -12.30 7.41
N GLU A 328 12.87 -12.32 8.62
CA GLU A 328 13.69 -13.43 9.12
C GLU A 328 12.82 -14.53 9.75
N VAL A 329 12.00 -15.19 8.94
CA VAL A 329 11.16 -16.33 9.35
C VAL A 329 11.39 -17.53 8.45
N ASP A 330 11.17 -18.73 8.98
CA ASP A 330 11.26 -19.97 8.18
C ASP A 330 10.13 -20.02 7.14
N PRO A 331 10.44 -20.08 5.83
CA PRO A 331 9.43 -20.27 4.77
C PRO A 331 8.54 -21.50 5.01
N GLY A 332 9.08 -22.56 5.63
CA GLY A 332 8.32 -23.78 5.97
C GLY A 332 7.22 -23.54 7.00
N ASP A 333 7.45 -22.64 7.97
CA ASP A 333 6.44 -22.24 8.95
C ASP A 333 5.30 -21.46 8.30
N VAL A 334 5.63 -20.53 7.40
CA VAL A 334 4.64 -19.77 6.62
C VAL A 334 3.82 -20.72 5.76
N ARG A 335 4.47 -21.63 5.02
CA ARG A 335 3.79 -22.62 4.18
C ARG A 335 2.85 -23.51 4.97
N ARG A 336 3.27 -24.00 6.14
CA ARG A 336 2.39 -24.79 7.04
C ARG A 336 1.11 -24.02 7.38
N LEU A 337 1.22 -22.73 7.73
CA LEU A 337 0.07 -21.90 8.10
C LEU A 337 -0.86 -21.61 6.93
N LEU A 338 -0.33 -21.45 5.71
CA LEU A 338 -1.13 -21.36 4.48
C LEU A 338 -2.00 -22.61 4.29
N LEU A 339 -1.38 -23.80 4.39
CA LEU A 339 -2.07 -25.08 4.21
C LEU A 339 -3.09 -25.39 5.31
N GLU A 340 -2.81 -24.95 6.54
CA GLU A 340 -3.78 -25.06 7.64
C GLU A 340 -5.05 -24.25 7.36
N GLU A 341 -4.93 -23.01 6.85
CA GLU A 341 -6.11 -22.21 6.51
C GLU A 341 -6.84 -22.76 5.28
N GLU A 342 -6.12 -23.23 4.26
CA GLU A 342 -6.73 -23.95 3.13
C GLU A 342 -7.58 -25.15 3.61
N SER A 343 -7.00 -26.00 4.47
CA SER A 343 -7.69 -27.16 5.04
C SER A 343 -8.90 -26.77 5.90
N ARG A 344 -8.84 -25.61 6.59
CA ARG A 344 -9.99 -25.08 7.34
C ARG A 344 -11.07 -24.56 6.40
N PHE A 345 -10.69 -23.89 5.31
CA PHE A 345 -11.63 -23.32 4.36
C PHE A 345 -12.32 -24.40 3.53
N SER A 346 -11.60 -25.42 3.07
CA SER A 346 -12.17 -26.58 2.38
C SER A 346 -13.25 -27.28 3.23
N ARG A 347 -12.95 -27.56 4.51
CA ARG A 347 -13.96 -28.10 5.46
C ARG A 347 -15.14 -27.16 5.71
N LEU A 348 -14.93 -25.84 5.61
CA LEU A 348 -16.03 -24.88 5.69
C LEU A 348 -16.93 -24.95 4.44
N LEU A 349 -16.34 -25.05 3.25
CA LEU A 349 -17.07 -25.22 1.99
C LEU A 349 -17.89 -26.50 1.95
N GLU A 350 -17.31 -27.64 2.34
CA GLU A 350 -18.01 -28.92 2.38
C GLU A 350 -19.25 -28.85 3.28
N ARG A 351 -19.07 -28.31 4.50
CA ARG A 351 -20.18 -28.08 5.42
C ARG A 351 -21.19 -27.07 4.85
N GLY A 352 -20.70 -26.02 4.19
CA GLY A 352 -21.52 -25.00 3.55
C GLY A 352 -22.44 -25.57 2.48
N ARG A 353 -21.90 -26.40 1.57
CA ARG A 353 -22.68 -27.09 0.53
C ARG A 353 -23.76 -27.99 1.14
N LEU A 354 -23.44 -28.73 2.20
CA LEU A 354 -24.43 -29.55 2.92
C LEU A 354 -25.54 -28.70 3.57
N VAL A 355 -25.20 -27.53 4.11
CA VAL A 355 -26.18 -26.60 4.67
C VAL A 355 -27.07 -26.02 3.57
N LEU A 356 -26.49 -25.51 2.48
CA LEU A 356 -27.22 -24.88 1.38
C LEU A 356 -28.11 -25.87 0.59
N ALA A 357 -27.82 -27.17 0.63
CA ALA A 357 -28.66 -28.21 0.03
C ALA A 357 -30.03 -28.39 0.72
N ARG A 358 -30.21 -27.85 1.94
CA ARG A 358 -31.47 -27.90 2.71
C ARG A 358 -32.57 -27.14 1.99
N SER A 359 -33.81 -27.63 2.10
CA SER A 359 -34.99 -27.06 1.41
C SER A 359 -35.16 -25.55 1.63
N ARG A 360 -34.85 -25.06 2.85
CA ARG A 360 -34.89 -23.64 3.22
C ARG A 360 -34.06 -22.75 2.29
N PHE A 361 -32.92 -23.22 1.78
CA PHE A 361 -31.96 -22.40 1.05
C PHE A 361 -31.94 -22.65 -0.46
N ARG A 362 -32.86 -23.48 -0.98
CA ARG A 362 -32.95 -23.79 -2.42
C ARG A 362 -33.52 -22.64 -3.25
N GLY A 363 -34.29 -21.73 -2.64
CA GLY A 363 -34.86 -20.54 -3.30
C GLY A 363 -33.97 -19.30 -3.20
N SER A 364 -34.47 -18.12 -3.58
CA SER A 364 -33.76 -16.85 -3.35
C SER A 364 -33.55 -16.63 -1.84
N LEU A 365 -32.33 -16.27 -1.44
CA LEU A 365 -32.02 -15.95 -0.04
C LEU A 365 -32.32 -14.48 0.20
N ASN A 366 -32.98 -14.19 1.31
CA ASN A 366 -33.10 -12.83 1.84
C ASN A 366 -31.95 -12.53 2.82
N ASP A 367 -31.88 -11.30 3.31
CA ASP A 367 -30.81 -10.90 4.23
C ASP A 367 -30.87 -11.67 5.57
N GLU A 368 -32.05 -12.11 6.02
CA GLU A 368 -32.18 -12.96 7.22
C GLU A 368 -31.54 -14.34 7.04
N ASP A 369 -31.66 -14.94 5.85
CA ASP A 369 -31.01 -16.21 5.55
C ASP A 369 -29.50 -16.03 5.45
N TYR A 370 -29.01 -14.95 4.83
CA TYR A 370 -27.58 -14.64 4.82
C TYR A 370 -27.04 -14.41 6.23
N GLN A 371 -27.77 -13.67 7.07
CA GLN A 371 -27.43 -13.47 8.47
C GLN A 371 -27.40 -14.79 9.24
N TYR A 372 -28.41 -15.66 9.05
CA TYR A 372 -28.45 -16.98 9.68
C TYR A 372 -27.27 -17.87 9.26
N LEU A 373 -26.96 -17.90 7.96
CA LEU A 373 -25.84 -18.67 7.41
C LEU A 373 -24.49 -18.15 7.94
N HIS A 374 -24.36 -16.84 8.10
CA HIS A 374 -23.21 -16.21 8.73
C HIS A 374 -23.10 -16.57 10.21
N ASP A 375 -24.13 -16.28 11.00
CA ASP A 375 -24.06 -16.39 12.47
C ASP A 375 -24.06 -17.84 12.97
N THR A 376 -24.80 -18.72 12.29
CA THR A 376 -24.98 -20.12 12.73
C THR A 376 -23.96 -21.05 12.08
N HIS A 377 -23.55 -20.76 10.86
CA HIS A 377 -22.70 -21.66 10.06
C HIS A 377 -21.36 -21.04 9.66
N GLY A 378 -21.10 -19.77 9.98
CA GLY A 378 -19.86 -19.08 9.63
C GLY A 378 -19.67 -18.90 8.12
N LEU A 379 -20.76 -18.91 7.34
CA LEU A 379 -20.75 -18.79 5.89
C LEU A 379 -21.00 -17.33 5.48
N PRO A 380 -19.96 -16.55 5.12
CA PRO A 380 -20.14 -15.17 4.69
C PRO A 380 -20.92 -15.10 3.38
N ARG A 381 -21.62 -13.97 3.16
CA ARG A 381 -22.49 -13.73 1.99
C ARG A 381 -21.78 -14.03 0.66
N GLU A 382 -20.57 -13.51 0.48
CA GLU A 382 -19.74 -13.72 -0.73
C GLU A 382 -19.55 -15.22 -1.04
N LEU A 383 -19.25 -16.02 0.00
CA LEU A 383 -19.07 -17.46 -0.11
C LEU A 383 -20.37 -18.17 -0.50
N VAL A 384 -21.48 -17.78 0.12
CA VAL A 384 -22.80 -18.33 -0.20
C VAL A 384 -23.18 -18.00 -1.64
N THR A 385 -22.94 -16.77 -2.11
CA THR A 385 -23.21 -16.38 -3.49
C THR A 385 -22.38 -17.20 -4.48
N SER A 386 -21.08 -17.37 -4.22
CA SER A 386 -20.18 -18.19 -5.05
C SER A 386 -20.65 -19.65 -5.12
N LEU A 387 -20.94 -20.29 -3.98
CA LEU A 387 -21.42 -21.68 -3.92
C LEU A 387 -22.77 -21.94 -4.60
N ARG A 388 -23.52 -20.89 -4.94
CA ARG A 388 -24.83 -20.98 -5.59
C ARG A 388 -24.81 -20.60 -7.07
N GLN A 389 -23.71 -20.04 -7.55
CA GLN A 389 -23.48 -19.77 -8.97
C GLN A 389 -22.90 -20.99 -9.69
N GLU A 390 -22.30 -21.93 -8.95
CA GLU A 390 -22.13 -23.35 -9.33
C GLU A 390 -23.51 -24.04 -9.46
#